data_AF-A0A964D8N9-F1
#
_entry.id   AF-A0A964D8N9-F1
#
_cell.length_a   1.000
_cell.length_b   1.000
_cell.length_c   1.000
_cell.angle_alpha   90.00
_cell.angle_beta   90.00
_cell.angle_gamma   90.00
#
_symmetry.space_group_name_H-M   'P 1'
#
loop_
_entity.id
_entity.type
_entity.pdbx_description
1 polymer ?
#
loop_
_entity_poly.entity_id
_entity_poly.type
_entity_poly.pdbx_seq_one_letter_code
_entity_poly.pdbx_strand_id
1 'polypeptide(L)'
;MVVEVNVNKLDVKNEYFFDLLQRIKQRPGMYLGKCSITRLRAFLDGYETARAELGFPDTEQQQQLDGFQEWIQERYQITSSHGWDSIILFFSADEKDALDKFFKLLEEFFNLDKIAEDKDN
;
A
#
# COMPACT_ATOMS: atom_id res chain seq x y z
N MET A 1 19.84 -8.90 -2.31
CA MET A 1 20.28 -7.93 -3.34
C MET A 1 19.36 -6.73 -3.20
N VAL A 2 19.90 -5.57 -2.84
CA VAL A 2 19.12 -4.33 -2.79
C VAL A 2 19.08 -3.81 -4.21
N VAL A 3 17.90 -3.80 -4.83
CA VAL A 3 17.72 -3.20 -6.15
C VAL A 3 17.86 -1.69 -5.94
N GLU A 4 18.95 -1.11 -6.40
CA GLU A 4 19.07 0.35 -6.49
C GLU A 4 18.07 0.84 -7.53
N VAL A 5 16.95 1.41 -7.05
CA VAL A 5 15.99 2.08 -7.92
C VAL A 5 16.70 3.29 -8.52
N ASN A 6 16.99 3.22 -9.81
CA ASN A 6 17.59 4.32 -10.56
C ASN A 6 16.56 5.45 -10.72
N VAL A 7 16.64 6.44 -9.83
CA VAL A 7 15.66 7.55 -9.69
C VAL A 7 15.54 8.41 -10.97
N ASN A 8 16.44 8.27 -11.95
CA ASN A 8 16.51 9.13 -13.13
C ASN A 8 15.59 8.74 -14.31
N LYS A 9 14.62 7.84 -14.13
CA LYS A 9 13.70 7.44 -15.23
C LYS A 9 12.29 7.05 -14.80
N LEU A 10 11.82 7.52 -13.65
CA LEU A 10 10.43 7.33 -13.24
C LEU A 10 9.51 8.26 -14.02
N ASP A 11 8.53 7.68 -14.72
CA ASP A 11 7.37 8.45 -15.13
C ASP A 11 6.55 8.74 -13.87
N VAL A 12 6.86 9.86 -13.22
CA VAL A 12 6.23 10.25 -11.95
C VAL A 12 4.70 10.39 -12.09
N LYS A 13 4.20 10.59 -13.32
CA LYS A 13 2.76 10.67 -13.58
C LYS A 13 2.10 9.29 -13.58
N ASN A 14 2.83 8.24 -13.95
CA ASN A 14 2.26 6.92 -14.24
C ASN A 14 2.80 5.76 -13.39
N GLU A 15 3.93 5.89 -12.67
CA GLU A 15 4.56 4.77 -11.96
C GLU A 15 5.22 5.17 -10.62
N TYR A 16 4.74 6.25 -9.98
CA TYR A 16 5.35 6.77 -8.75
C TYR A 16 4.87 6.12 -7.46
N PHE A 17 3.75 5.40 -7.50
CA PHE A 17 3.00 5.00 -6.31
C PHE A 17 3.78 4.03 -5.41
N PHE A 18 4.38 2.98 -5.96
CA PHE A 18 5.18 2.04 -5.16
C PHE A 18 6.48 2.64 -4.64
N ASP A 19 7.12 3.51 -5.41
CA ASP A 19 8.30 4.23 -4.93
C ASP A 19 7.95 5.18 -3.79
N LEU A 20 6.79 5.84 -3.86
CA LEU A 20 6.27 6.64 -2.76
C LEU A 20 6.06 5.76 -1.52
N LEU A 21 5.41 4.60 -1.66
CA LEU A 21 5.24 3.65 -0.55
C LEU A 21 6.57 3.18 0.02
N GLN A 22 7.57 2.85 -0.81
CA GLN A 22 8.91 2.46 -0.36
C GLN A 22 9.63 3.58 0.40
N ARG A 23 9.54 4.82 -0.08
CA ARG A 23 10.11 5.98 0.61
C ARG A 23 9.42 6.23 1.96
N ILE A 24 8.10 6.09 2.02
CA ILE A 24 7.35 6.18 3.27
C ILE A 24 7.76 5.06 4.23
N LYS A 25 7.91 3.81 3.75
CA LYS A 25 8.40 2.67 4.55
C LYS A 25 9.77 2.95 5.18
N GLN A 26 10.68 3.56 4.42
CA GLN A 26 12.03 3.87 4.89
C GLN A 26 12.07 4.99 5.93
N ARG A 27 11.20 6.00 5.81
CA ARG A 27 11.22 7.20 6.67
C ARG A 27 9.80 7.65 7.05
N PRO A 28 8.99 6.83 7.74
CA PRO A 28 7.57 7.11 7.94
C PRO A 28 7.32 8.41 8.72
N GLY A 29 8.16 8.73 9.70
CA GLY A 29 8.07 9.99 10.44
C GLY A 29 8.26 11.24 9.57
N MET A 30 9.03 11.18 8.49
CA MET A 30 9.26 12.31 7.58
C MET A 30 8.02 12.62 6.73
N TYR A 31 7.27 11.59 6.32
CA TYR A 31 6.09 11.73 5.46
C TYR A 31 4.80 11.90 6.27
N LEU A 32 4.68 11.14 7.37
CA LEU A 32 3.44 11.01 8.15
C LEU A 32 3.50 11.80 9.46
N GLY A 33 4.65 12.38 9.83
CA GLY A 33 4.90 13.04 11.12
C GLY A 33 5.02 12.07 12.31
N LYS A 34 4.53 10.83 12.19
CA LYS A 34 4.67 9.73 13.15
C LYS A 34 4.45 8.40 12.42
N CYS A 35 5.06 7.31 12.88
CA CYS A 35 4.72 5.96 12.42
C CYS A 35 3.27 5.64 12.80
N SER A 36 2.35 5.69 11.84
CA SER A 36 0.93 5.46 12.04
C SER A 36 0.27 4.96 10.76
N ILE A 37 -0.49 3.87 10.88
CA ILE A 37 -1.25 3.30 9.76
C ILE A 37 -2.43 4.20 9.39
N THR A 38 -3.09 4.82 10.36
CA THR A 38 -4.20 5.74 10.09
C THR A 38 -3.71 6.98 9.34
N ARG A 39 -2.52 7.47 9.65
CA ARG A 39 -1.91 8.57 8.90
C ARG A 39 -1.45 8.15 7.51
N LEU A 40 -0.95 6.92 7.36
CA LEU A 40 -0.66 6.37 6.04
C LEU A 40 -1.93 6.33 5.20
N ARG A 41 -3.03 5.79 5.74
CA ARG A 41 -4.33 5.73 5.07
C ARG A 41 -4.77 7.10 4.56
N ALA A 42 -4.83 8.08 5.45
CA ALA A 42 -5.22 9.45 5.08
C ALA A 42 -4.29 10.09 4.03
N PHE A 43 -2.99 9.78 4.09
CA PHE A 43 -2.03 10.25 3.09
C PHE A 43 -2.29 9.65 1.71
N LEU A 44 -2.57 8.34 1.63
CA LEU A 44 -2.87 7.65 0.38
C LEU A 44 -4.22 8.08 -0.20
N ASP A 45 -5.26 8.19 0.63
CA ASP A 45 -6.57 8.70 0.20
C ASP A 45 -6.45 10.12 -0.39
N GLY A 46 -5.63 10.98 0.24
CA GLY A 46 -5.36 12.33 -0.27
C GLY A 46 -4.58 12.33 -1.59
N TYR A 47 -3.62 11.41 -1.76
CA TYR A 47 -2.87 11.24 -3.00
C TYR A 47 -3.79 10.80 -4.15
N GLU A 48 -4.64 9.78 -3.92
CA GLU A 48 -5.59 9.27 -4.91
C GLU A 48 -6.64 10.33 -5.27
N THR A 49 -7.19 11.01 -4.26
CA THR A 49 -8.16 12.11 -4.47
C THR A 49 -7.56 13.20 -5.34
N ALA A 50 -6.34 13.67 -5.03
CA ALA A 50 -5.69 14.73 -5.80
C ALA A 50 -5.44 14.30 -7.26
N ARG A 51 -5.06 13.04 -7.50
CA ARG A 51 -4.89 12.52 -8.87
C ARG A 51 -6.20 12.51 -9.64
N ALA A 52 -7.26 12.00 -9.02
CA ALA A 52 -8.59 11.92 -9.63
C ALA A 52 -9.13 13.33 -9.96
N GLU A 53 -9.03 14.28 -9.04
CA GLU A 53 -9.46 15.67 -9.24
C GLU A 53 -8.69 16.39 -10.35
N LEU A 54 -7.42 16.02 -10.56
CA LEU A 54 -6.59 16.53 -11.65
C LEU A 54 -6.79 15.79 -12.97
N GLY A 55 -7.69 14.80 -13.02
CA GLY A 55 -8.02 14.04 -14.23
C GLY A 55 -6.95 13.03 -14.64
N PHE A 56 -6.07 12.62 -13.73
CA PHE A 56 -5.15 11.53 -14.01
C PHE A 56 -5.88 10.18 -13.89
N PRO A 57 -5.66 9.24 -14.84
CA PRO A 57 -6.17 7.89 -14.69
C PRO A 57 -5.43 7.15 -13.56
N ASP A 58 -6.04 6.06 -13.11
CA ASP A 58 -5.37 5.09 -12.25
C ASP A 58 -4.18 4.48 -12.98
N THR A 59 -3.05 4.45 -12.28
CA THR A 59 -1.83 3.79 -12.77
C THR A 59 -1.94 2.28 -12.66
N GLU A 60 -1.14 1.55 -13.44
CA GLU A 60 -1.01 0.09 -13.29
C GLU A 60 -0.64 -0.30 -11.84
N GLN A 61 0.20 0.50 -11.17
CA GLN A 61 0.59 0.28 -9.78
C GLN A 61 -0.57 0.44 -8.78
N GLN A 62 -1.51 1.35 -9.06
CA GLN A 62 -2.72 1.51 -8.25
C GLN A 62 -3.66 0.33 -8.49
N GLN A 63 -3.85 -0.08 -9.75
CA GLN A 63 -4.66 -1.24 -10.11
C GLN A 63 -4.10 -2.54 -9.53
N GLN A 64 -2.78 -2.64 -9.36
CA GLN A 64 -2.17 -3.77 -8.67
C GLN A 64 -2.55 -3.86 -7.19
N LEU A 65 -3.06 -2.80 -6.57
CA LEU A 65 -3.65 -2.88 -5.22
C LEU A 65 -5.14 -3.26 -5.23
N ASP A 66 -5.77 -3.35 -6.40
CA ASP A 66 -7.16 -3.80 -6.48
C ASP A 66 -7.25 -5.20 -5.85
N GLY A 67 -8.23 -5.40 -4.96
CA GLY A 67 -8.35 -6.65 -4.21
C GLY A 67 -7.56 -6.71 -2.90
N PHE A 68 -6.66 -5.75 -2.60
CA PHE A 68 -5.92 -5.74 -1.34
C PHE A 68 -6.85 -5.62 -0.12
N GLN A 69 -7.90 -4.81 -0.24
CA GLN A 69 -8.93 -4.66 0.79
C GLN A 69 -9.63 -6.00 1.08
N GLU A 70 -10.11 -6.67 0.04
CA GLU A 70 -10.80 -7.96 0.10
C GLU A 70 -9.86 -9.04 0.66
N TRP A 71 -8.61 -9.08 0.20
CA TRP A 71 -7.60 -10.01 0.68
C TRP A 71 -7.32 -9.85 2.19
N ILE A 72 -7.24 -8.60 2.68
CA ILE A 72 -7.11 -8.32 4.12
C ILE A 72 -8.34 -8.81 4.88
N GLN A 73 -9.55 -8.53 4.37
CA GLN A 73 -10.80 -8.99 4.99
C GLN A 73 -10.86 -10.52 5.09
N GLU A 74 -10.52 -11.23 4.02
CA GLU A 74 -10.46 -12.70 4.00
C GLU A 74 -9.41 -13.23 4.99
N ARG A 75 -8.20 -12.67 4.97
CA ARG A 75 -7.09 -13.10 5.82
C ARG A 75 -7.43 -13.00 7.31
N TYR A 76 -8.09 -11.91 7.72
CA TYR A 76 -8.48 -11.67 9.11
C TYR A 76 -9.90 -12.14 9.43
N GLN A 77 -10.60 -12.77 8.49
CA GLN A 77 -11.98 -13.25 8.63
C GLN A 77 -12.96 -12.14 9.07
N ILE A 78 -12.79 -10.94 8.53
CA ILE A 78 -13.61 -9.77 8.82
C ILE A 78 -14.65 -9.58 7.72
N THR A 79 -15.93 -9.58 8.08
CA THR A 79 -17.06 -9.37 7.16
C THR A 79 -17.63 -7.96 7.21
N SER A 80 -17.15 -7.12 8.13
CA SER A 80 -17.57 -5.73 8.26
C SER A 80 -16.90 -4.82 7.22
N SER A 81 -17.50 -3.66 6.93
CA SER A 81 -17.02 -2.66 5.97
C SER A 81 -15.85 -1.80 6.46
N HIS A 82 -15.06 -2.26 7.42
CA HIS A 82 -13.89 -1.52 7.89
C HIS A 82 -12.78 -1.56 6.83
N GLY A 83 -12.07 -0.45 6.66
CA GLY A 83 -10.90 -0.39 5.79
C GLY A 83 -9.75 -1.28 6.30
N TRP A 84 -8.88 -1.69 5.39
CA TRP A 84 -7.69 -2.50 5.68
C TRP A 84 -6.86 -1.90 6.82
N ASP A 85 -6.77 -0.58 6.91
CA ASP A 85 -6.03 0.15 7.93
C ASP A 85 -6.61 -0.11 9.33
N SER A 86 -7.94 -0.05 9.44
CA SER A 86 -8.65 -0.28 10.68
C SER A 86 -8.62 -1.75 11.09
N ILE A 87 -8.72 -2.67 10.12
CA ILE A 87 -8.58 -4.11 10.36
C ILE A 87 -7.17 -4.41 10.88
N ILE A 88 -6.12 -3.95 10.20
CA ILE A 88 -4.74 -4.20 10.61
C ILE A 88 -4.46 -3.58 11.98
N LEU A 89 -4.95 -2.36 12.23
CA LEU A 89 -4.80 -1.70 13.54
C LEU A 89 -5.47 -2.49 14.66
N PHE A 90 -6.66 -3.04 14.43
CA PHE A 90 -7.38 -3.84 15.41
C PHE A 90 -6.56 -5.08 15.87
N PHE A 91 -5.82 -5.70 14.96
CA PHE A 91 -4.93 -6.83 15.26
C PHE A 91 -3.49 -6.40 15.62
N SER A 92 -3.29 -5.16 16.03
CA SER A 92 -1.97 -4.59 16.33
C SER A 92 -1.86 -4.01 17.73
N ALA A 93 -0.63 -3.98 18.24
CA ALA A 93 -0.35 -3.43 19.57
C ALA A 93 -0.53 -1.91 19.60
N ASP A 94 -0.12 -1.23 18.53
CA ASP A 94 -0.27 0.21 18.35
C ASP A 94 -0.21 0.59 16.86
N GLU A 95 -0.31 1.90 16.60
CA GLU A 95 -0.20 2.55 15.29
C GLU A 95 1.08 2.21 14.52
N LYS A 96 2.21 2.04 15.23
CA LYS A 96 3.50 1.74 14.61
C LYS A 96 3.55 0.26 14.22
N ASP A 97 3.16 -0.63 15.13
CA ASP A 97 3.07 -2.07 14.84
C ASP A 97 2.12 -2.34 13.67
N ALA A 98 1.00 -1.62 13.61
CA ALA A 98 0.06 -1.71 12.49
C ALA A 98 0.70 -1.25 11.17
N LEU A 99 1.43 -0.14 11.16
CA LEU A 99 2.15 0.33 9.99
C LEU A 99 3.22 -0.68 9.52
N ASP A 100 3.98 -1.25 10.46
CA ASP A 100 4.99 -2.25 10.17
C ASP A 100 4.34 -3.53 9.58
N LYS A 101 3.17 -3.93 10.07
CA LYS A 101 2.39 -5.05 9.51
C LYS A 101 1.82 -4.74 8.13
N PHE A 102 1.32 -3.54 7.89
CA PHE A 102 0.83 -3.14 6.57
C PHE A 102 1.87 -3.44 5.49
N PHE A 103 3.13 -3.02 5.69
CA PHE A 103 4.17 -3.26 4.67
C PHE A 103 4.52 -4.74 4.48
N LYS A 104 4.42 -5.56 5.54
CA LYS A 104 4.62 -7.02 5.42
C LYS A 104 3.46 -7.68 4.66
N LEU A 105 2.23 -7.31 5.02
CA LEU A 105 1.02 -7.80 4.39
C LEU A 105 0.96 -7.42 2.91
N LEU A 106 1.41 -6.21 2.58
CA LEU A 106 1.52 -5.75 1.20
C LEU A 106 2.54 -6.58 0.40
N GLU A 107 3.69 -6.89 0.98
CA GLU A 107 4.66 -7.79 0.34
C GLU A 107 4.12 -9.21 0.15
N GLU A 108 3.39 -9.72 1.14
CA GLU A 108 2.75 -11.04 1.06
C GLU A 108 1.67 -11.09 -0.04
N PHE A 109 0.86 -10.04 -0.15
CA PHE A 109 -0.16 -9.90 -1.19
C PHE A 109 0.46 -10.01 -2.59
N PHE A 110 1.47 -9.20 -2.88
CA PHE A 110 2.15 -9.24 -4.19
C PHE A 110 2.92 -10.53 -4.47
N ASN A 111 3.32 -11.28 -3.44
CA ASN A 111 3.96 -12.57 -3.64
C ASN A 111 2.95 -13.67 -3.96
N LEU A 112 1.69 -13.56 -3.48
CA LEU A 112 0.63 -14.51 -3.81
C LEU A 112 0.14 -14.35 -5.25
N ASP A 113 0.02 -13.12 -5.74
CA ASP A 113 -0.39 -12.85 -7.12
C ASP A 113 0.58 -13.48 -8.13
N LYS A 114 1.88 -13.38 -7.88
CA LYS A 114 2.92 -14.02 -8.72
C LYS A 114 2.78 -15.54 -8.78
N ILE A 115 2.39 -16.16 -7.67
CA ILE A 115 2.18 -17.62 -7.60
C ILE A 115 0.88 -18.02 -8.32
N ALA A 116 -0.11 -17.14 -8.40
CA ALA A 116 -1.33 -17.38 -9.15
C ALA A 116 -1.10 -17.26 -10.67
N GLU A 117 -0.35 -16.24 -11.12
CA GLU A 117 0.01 -16.05 -12.53
C GLU A 117 0.87 -17.19 -13.09
N ASP A 118 1.78 -17.76 -12.29
CA ASP A 118 2.61 -18.91 -12.67
C ASP A 118 1.83 -20.24 -12.79
N LYS A 119 0.61 -20.32 -12.25
CA LYS A 119 -0.21 -21.55 -12.30
C LYS A 119 -1.18 -21.61 -13.47
N ASP A 120 -1.46 -20.48 -14.10
CA ASP A 120 -2.34 -20.36 -15.27
C ASP A 120 -1.57 -20.30 -16.61
N ASN A 121 -0.25 -20.53 -16.59
CA ASN A 121 0.67 -20.58 -17.74
C ASN A 121 1.30 -21.97 -17.90
#